data_AF-A0A363P0G2-F1
#
_entry.id   AF-A0A363P0G2-F1
#
_cell.length_a   1.000
_cell.length_b   1.000
_cell.length_c   1.000
_cell.angle_alpha   90.00
_cell.angle_beta   90.00
_cell.angle_gamma   90.00
#
_symmetry.space_group_name_H-M   'P 1'
#
loop_
_entity.id
_entity.type
_entity.pdbx_description
1 polymer ?
#
loop_
_entity_poly.entity_id
_entity_poly.type
_entity_poly.pdbx_seq_one_letter_code
_entity_poly.pdbx_strand_id
1 'polypeptide(L)'
;MKKTFVLPVLAVGFLIWFLATLAFRFAGQFFFITDSAAILISLYIGVIPPLILISVLTFKRFKLSGLEIIVAGVLLILPGMVLDTFVIQFFEQIYPNMPSSQAATFGSWLMWAYSLVLLTSIFIGLRQKNLNRE
;
A
#
# COMPACT_ATOMS: atom_id res chain seq x y z
N MET A 1 0.55 -26.66 14.94
CA MET A 1 1.12 -25.30 15.11
C MET A 1 0.34 -24.33 14.24
N LYS A 2 -0.42 -23.37 14.81
CA LYS A 2 -0.95 -22.25 14.01
C LYS A 2 0.26 -21.47 13.49
N LYS A 3 0.54 -21.50 12.20
CA LYS A 3 1.60 -20.65 11.62
C LYS A 3 1.16 -19.20 11.80
N THR A 4 1.87 -18.46 12.64
CA THR A 4 1.57 -17.05 12.90
C THR A 4 1.77 -16.24 11.62
N PHE A 5 0.69 -15.72 11.04
CA PHE A 5 0.73 -14.96 9.77
C PHE A 5 1.31 -13.55 9.95
N VAL A 6 1.46 -13.07 11.19
CA VAL A 6 1.82 -11.68 11.51
C VAL A 6 3.16 -11.28 10.89
N LEU A 7 4.24 -11.99 11.23
CA LEU A 7 5.59 -11.67 10.75
C LEU A 7 5.72 -11.82 9.22
N PRO A 8 5.21 -12.90 8.59
CA PRO A 8 5.20 -13.00 7.14
C PRO A 8 4.45 -11.87 6.43
N VAL A 9 3.28 -11.46 6.95
CA VAL A 9 2.48 -10.38 6.33
C VAL A 9 3.18 -9.02 6.49
N LEU A 10 3.78 -8.75 7.66
CA LEU A 10 4.63 -7.57 7.85
C LEU A 10 5.80 -7.54 6.87
N ALA A 11 6.47 -8.67 6.66
CA ALA A 11 7.57 -8.78 5.71
C ALA A 11 7.10 -8.52 4.27
N VAL A 12 5.93 -9.04 3.88
CA VAL A 12 5.33 -8.74 2.57
C VAL A 12 5.04 -7.24 2.43
N GLY A 13 4.43 -6.62 3.44
CA GLY A 13 4.18 -5.18 3.47
C GLY A 13 5.45 -4.34 3.31
N PHE A 14 6.48 -4.67 4.09
CA PHE A 14 7.80 -4.04 3.99
C PHE A 14 8.42 -4.20 2.60
N LEU A 15 8.35 -5.41 2.00
CA LEU A 15 8.89 -5.65 0.67
C LEU A 15 8.16 -4.85 -0.40
N ILE A 16 6.82 -4.74 -0.33
CA ILE A 16 6.03 -3.92 -1.27
C ILE A 16 6.44 -2.46 -1.16
N TRP A 17 6.50 -1.93 0.06
CA TRP A 17 6.95 -0.57 0.31
C TRP A 17 8.37 -0.35 -0.23
N PHE A 18 9.32 -1.23 0.10
CA PHE A 18 10.71 -1.09 -0.29
C PHE A 18 10.87 -1.07 -1.82
N LEU A 19 10.18 -1.98 -2.52
CA LEU A 19 10.18 -2.01 -3.99
C LEU A 19 9.53 -0.76 -4.58
N ALA A 20 8.45 -0.25 -3.99
CA ALA A 20 7.83 1.00 -4.41
C ALA A 20 8.79 2.18 -4.22
N THR A 21 9.42 2.33 -3.06
CA THR A 21 10.42 3.37 -2.80
C THR A 21 11.57 3.32 -3.79
N LEU A 22 12.09 2.13 -4.12
CA LEU A 22 13.12 1.98 -5.15
C LEU A 22 12.60 2.39 -6.54
N ALA A 23 11.37 2.00 -6.90
CA ALA A 23 10.76 2.39 -8.17
C ALA A 23 10.62 3.92 -8.29
N PHE A 24 10.15 4.60 -7.25
CA PHE A 24 10.10 6.07 -7.22
C PHE A 24 11.49 6.70 -7.23
N ARG A 25 12.47 6.12 -6.54
CA ARG A 25 13.83 6.66 -6.50
C ARG A 25 14.53 6.61 -7.86
N PHE A 26 14.36 5.52 -8.59
CA PHE A 26 15.06 5.33 -9.88
C PHE A 26 14.24 5.77 -11.09
N ALA A 27 12.91 5.70 -11.03
CA ALA A 27 12.05 5.96 -12.16
C ALA A 27 10.93 7.00 -11.89
N GLY A 28 10.82 7.52 -10.66
CA GLY A 28 9.75 8.46 -10.29
C GLY A 28 9.69 9.69 -11.18
N GLN A 29 10.84 10.21 -11.62
CA GLN A 29 10.91 11.34 -12.56
C GLN A 29 10.26 11.08 -13.92
N PHE A 30 10.09 9.81 -14.33
CA PHE A 30 9.51 9.47 -15.64
C PHE A 30 7.98 9.32 -15.60
N PHE A 31 7.43 8.87 -14.46
CA PHE A 31 5.99 8.57 -14.36
C PHE A 31 5.25 9.49 -13.39
N PHE A 32 5.91 10.06 -12.39
CA PHE A 32 5.30 10.93 -11.38
C PHE A 32 5.26 12.39 -11.84
N ILE A 33 4.58 12.64 -12.96
CA ILE A 33 4.46 13.98 -13.55
C ILE A 33 3.21 14.66 -12.98
N THR A 34 3.41 15.48 -11.95
CA THR A 34 2.33 16.13 -11.20
C THR A 34 1.62 17.25 -11.98
N ASP A 35 2.27 17.81 -12.99
CA ASP A 35 1.73 18.94 -13.76
C ASP A 35 0.65 18.53 -14.77
N SER A 36 0.57 17.23 -15.10
CA SER A 36 -0.44 16.68 -15.99
C SER A 36 -1.52 15.97 -15.19
N ALA A 37 -2.71 16.59 -15.11
CA ALA A 37 -3.87 16.01 -14.45
C ALA A 37 -4.22 14.62 -15.00
N ALA A 38 -4.08 14.41 -16.32
CA ALA A 38 -4.34 13.11 -16.95
C ALA A 38 -3.39 12.02 -16.42
N ILE A 39 -2.09 12.30 -16.37
CA ILE A 39 -1.07 11.34 -15.87
C ILE A 39 -1.32 11.06 -14.39
N LEU A 40 -1.60 12.10 -13.60
CA LEU A 40 -1.87 11.95 -12.18
C LEU A 40 -3.12 11.09 -11.93
N ILE A 41 -4.23 11.35 -12.63
CA ILE A 41 -5.45 10.52 -12.54
C ILE A 41 -5.15 9.08 -12.93
N SER A 42 -4.40 8.86 -14.01
CA SER A 42 -3.98 7.52 -14.43
C SER A 42 -3.16 6.80 -13.36
N LEU A 43 -2.29 7.50 -12.62
CA LEU A 43 -1.54 6.91 -11.50
C LEU A 43 -2.45 6.51 -10.32
N TYR A 44 -3.39 7.36 -9.95
CA TYR A 44 -4.33 7.06 -8.86
C TYR A 44 -5.25 5.89 -9.18
N ILE A 45 -5.71 5.79 -10.43
CA ILE A 45 -6.57 4.68 -10.87
C ILE A 45 -5.74 3.42 -11.10
N GLY A 46 -4.56 3.55 -11.71
CA GLY A 46 -3.70 2.44 -12.09
C GLY A 46 -3.18 1.63 -10.90
N VAL A 47 -3.07 2.24 -9.72
CA VAL A 47 -2.64 1.55 -8.49
C VAL A 47 -3.75 0.71 -7.85
N ILE A 48 -5.03 0.92 -8.22
CA ILE A 48 -6.17 0.20 -7.62
C ILE A 48 -6.09 -1.31 -7.88
N PRO A 49 -6.03 -1.80 -9.15
CA PRO A 49 -5.99 -3.24 -9.41
C PRO A 49 -4.81 -3.98 -8.73
N PRO A 50 -3.55 -3.51 -8.78
CA PRO A 50 -2.45 -4.23 -8.16
C PRO A 50 -2.57 -4.28 -6.63
N LEU A 51 -3.03 -3.22 -5.97
CA LEU A 51 -3.19 -3.21 -4.51
C LEU A 51 -4.29 -4.16 -4.04
N ILE A 52 -5.44 -4.18 -4.74
CA ILE A 52 -6.51 -5.14 -4.46
C ILE A 52 -5.99 -6.56 -4.68
N LEU A 53 -5.31 -6.81 -5.80
CA LEU A 53 -4.78 -8.13 -6.14
C LEU A 53 -3.79 -8.63 -5.08
N ILE A 54 -2.80 -7.82 -4.72
CA ILE A 54 -1.79 -8.17 -3.70
C ILE A 54 -2.44 -8.44 -2.35
N SER A 55 -3.41 -7.62 -1.94
CA SER A 55 -4.15 -7.81 -0.70
C SER A 55 -4.87 -9.16 -0.70
N VAL A 56 -5.66 -9.45 -1.74
CA VAL A 56 -6.42 -10.70 -1.88
C VAL A 56 -5.49 -11.91 -1.95
N LEU A 57 -4.40 -11.84 -2.71
CA LEU A 57 -3.41 -12.91 -2.81
C LEU A 57 -2.76 -13.20 -1.45
N THR A 58 -2.42 -12.16 -0.69
CA THR A 58 -1.87 -12.31 0.66
C THR A 58 -2.88 -13.01 1.56
N PHE A 59 -4.13 -12.55 1.61
CA PHE A 59 -5.17 -13.14 2.45
C PHE A 59 -5.42 -14.61 2.10
N LYS A 60 -5.48 -14.95 0.81
CA LYS A 60 -5.61 -16.33 0.32
C LYS A 60 -4.40 -17.19 0.65
N ARG A 61 -3.18 -16.67 0.48
CA ARG A 61 -1.92 -17.39 0.73
C ARG A 61 -1.81 -17.87 2.17
N PHE A 62 -2.25 -17.05 3.12
CA PHE A 62 -2.25 -17.36 4.55
C PHE A 62 -3.57 -17.96 5.05
N LYS A 63 -4.54 -18.20 4.16
CA LYS A 63 -5.86 -18.78 4.48
C LYS A 63 -6.60 -18.03 5.59
N LEU A 64 -6.53 -16.70 5.55
CA LEU A 64 -7.11 -15.83 6.57
C LEU A 64 -8.62 -15.71 6.43
N SER A 65 -9.31 -15.50 7.54
CA SER A 65 -10.76 -15.32 7.55
C SER A 65 -11.24 -14.25 8.54
N GLY A 66 -12.36 -13.60 8.21
CA GLY A 66 -13.04 -12.67 9.11
C GLY A 66 -12.11 -11.55 9.62
N LEU A 67 -11.91 -11.48 10.94
CA LEU A 67 -11.05 -10.47 11.58
C LEU A 67 -9.56 -10.63 11.21
N GLU A 68 -9.08 -11.83 10.89
CA GLU A 68 -7.68 -12.05 10.51
C GLU A 68 -7.33 -11.30 9.21
N ILE A 69 -8.29 -11.15 8.29
CA ILE A 69 -8.12 -10.38 7.04
C ILE A 69 -7.92 -8.91 7.35
N ILE A 70 -8.71 -8.35 8.27
CA ILE A 70 -8.60 -6.94 8.68
C ILE A 70 -7.24 -6.69 9.34
N VAL A 71 -6.84 -7.57 10.27
CA VAL A 71 -5.52 -7.49 10.91
C VAL A 71 -4.40 -7.60 9.88
N ALA A 72 -4.50 -8.51 8.91
CA ALA A 72 -3.51 -8.62 7.86
C ALA A 72 -3.45 -7.39 6.94
N GLY A 73 -4.58 -6.75 6.66
CA GLY A 73 -4.61 -5.47 5.93
C GLY A 73 -3.82 -4.38 6.66
N VAL A 74 -4.00 -4.26 7.98
CA VAL A 74 -3.22 -3.33 8.82
C VAL A 74 -1.73 -3.70 8.77
N LEU A 75 -1.39 -4.97 8.95
CA LEU A 75 0.01 -5.43 8.94
C LEU A 75 0.69 -5.24 7.57
N LEU A 76 -0.05 -5.31 6.47
CA LEU A 76 0.49 -5.06 5.11
C LEU A 76 0.95 -3.62 4.94
N ILE A 77 0.25 -2.65 5.53
CA ILE A 77 0.55 -1.23 5.30
C ILE A 77 1.40 -0.59 6.41
N LEU A 78 1.29 -1.09 7.64
CA LEU A 78 1.92 -0.49 8.82
C LEU A 78 3.42 -0.21 8.66
N PRO A 79 4.26 -1.15 8.16
CA PRO A 79 5.69 -0.86 7.99
C PRO A 79 5.92 0.28 6.98
N GLY A 80 5.18 0.27 5.86
CA GLY A 80 5.28 1.31 4.85
C GLY A 80 4.84 2.67 5.39
N MET A 81 3.71 2.73 6.11
CA MET A 81 3.22 3.97 6.71
C MET A 81 4.24 4.60 7.66
N VAL A 82 4.86 3.79 8.53
CA VAL A 82 5.87 4.27 9.48
C VAL A 82 7.09 4.80 8.73
N LEU A 83 7.61 4.04 7.76
CA LEU A 83 8.81 4.43 7.03
C LEU A 83 8.57 5.61 6.10
N ASP A 84 7.37 5.73 5.53
CA ASP A 84 7.00 6.85 4.66
C ASP A 84 6.91 8.18 5.41
N THR A 85 6.68 8.19 6.73
CA THR A 85 6.81 9.43 7.50
C THR A 85 8.21 10.04 7.36
N PHE A 86 9.25 9.20 7.37
CA PHE A 86 10.63 9.63 7.15
C PHE A 86 10.89 9.93 5.67
N VAL A 87 10.36 9.13 4.75
CA VAL A 87 10.53 9.37 3.30
C VAL A 87 9.95 10.72 2.89
N ILE A 88 8.76 11.08 3.38
CA ILE A 88 8.12 12.36 3.10
C ILE A 88 8.87 13.50 3.80
N GLN A 89 9.26 13.32 5.06
CA GLN A 89 10.04 14.32 5.80
C GLN A 89 11.39 14.64 5.13
N PHE A 90 12.03 13.63 4.55
CA PHE A 90 13.34 13.71 3.91
C PHE A 90 13.23 13.53 2.38
N PHE A 91 12.14 14.01 1.78
CA PHE A 91 11.79 13.74 0.38
C PHE A 91 12.92 14.09 -0.60
N GLU A 92 13.55 15.26 -0.46
CA GLU A 92 14.65 15.69 -1.35
C GLU A 92 15.89 14.78 -1.23
N GLN A 93 16.20 14.28 -0.03
CA GLN A 93 17.35 13.39 0.17
C GLN A 93 17.07 11.97 -0.35
N ILE A 94 15.83 11.50 -0.20
CA ILE A 94 15.42 10.16 -0.64
C ILE A 94 15.10 10.11 -2.15
N TYR A 95 14.59 11.20 -2.71
CA TYR A 95 14.22 11.34 -4.12
C TYR A 95 14.87 12.57 -4.76
N PRO A 96 16.21 12.60 -4.88
CA PRO A 96 16.93 13.77 -5.42
C PRO A 96 16.60 14.07 -6.89
N ASN A 97 15.99 13.10 -7.60
CA ASN A 97 15.60 13.22 -8.99
C ASN A 97 14.19 13.82 -9.17
N MET A 98 13.45 14.09 -8.10
CA MET A 98 12.09 14.63 -8.14
C MET A 98 12.04 16.03 -7.49
N PRO A 99 11.33 17.01 -8.08
CA PRO A 99 11.12 18.32 -7.47
C PRO A 99 10.44 18.21 -6.10
N SER A 100 10.85 19.03 -5.13
CA SER A 100 10.29 19.01 -3.78
C SER A 100 8.83 19.48 -3.70
N SER A 101 8.38 20.25 -4.70
CA SER A 101 6.96 20.58 -4.87
C SER A 101 6.06 19.35 -5.02
N GLN A 102 6.61 18.19 -5.42
CA GLN A 102 5.86 16.95 -5.59
C GLN A 102 5.66 16.18 -4.28
N ALA A 103 6.34 16.55 -3.19
CA ALA A 103 6.28 15.82 -1.92
C ALA A 103 4.86 15.73 -1.34
N ALA A 104 4.07 16.81 -1.45
CA ALA A 104 2.68 16.82 -0.99
C ALA A 104 1.79 15.87 -1.81
N THR A 105 1.96 15.86 -3.13
CA THR A 105 1.24 14.95 -4.04
C THR A 105 1.66 13.50 -3.83
N PHE A 106 2.93 13.25 -3.56
CA PHE A 106 3.43 11.92 -3.20
C PHE A 106 2.80 11.44 -1.90
N GLY A 107 2.78 12.27 -0.86
CA GLY A 107 2.12 11.96 0.41
C GLY A 107 0.64 11.65 0.27
N SER A 108 -0.10 12.42 -0.53
CA SER A 108 -1.52 12.15 -0.77
C SER A 108 -1.74 10.87 -1.58
N TRP A 109 -0.86 10.56 -2.53
CA TRP A 109 -0.88 9.30 -3.28
C TRP A 109 -0.61 8.08 -2.39
N LEU A 110 0.33 8.19 -1.43
CA LEU A 110 0.56 7.15 -0.42
C LEU A 110 -0.67 6.93 0.47
N MET A 111 -1.28 8.00 0.96
CA MET A 111 -2.50 7.91 1.78
C MET A 111 -3.64 7.24 1.02
N TRP A 112 -3.76 7.52 -0.28
CA TRP A 112 -4.69 6.84 -1.18
C TRP A 112 -4.41 5.33 -1.26
N ALA A 113 -3.16 4.95 -1.54
CA ALA A 113 -2.75 3.55 -1.62
C ALA A 113 -3.03 2.78 -0.32
N TYR A 114 -2.70 3.36 0.83
CA TYR A 114 -2.96 2.75 2.14
C TYR A 114 -4.44 2.59 2.43
N SER A 115 -5.24 3.61 2.10
CA SER A 115 -6.70 3.55 2.27
C SER A 115 -7.32 2.44 1.43
N LEU A 116 -6.86 2.22 0.19
CA LEU A 116 -7.35 1.14 -0.66
C LEU A 116 -7.12 -0.25 -0.05
N VAL A 117 -5.93 -0.50 0.51
CA VAL A 117 -5.62 -1.79 1.16
C VAL A 117 -6.50 -1.98 2.39
N LEU A 118 -6.67 -0.95 3.22
CA LEU A 118 -7.55 -1.01 4.39
C LEU A 118 -9.00 -1.27 4.00
N LEU A 119 -9.55 -0.49 3.07
CA LEU A 119 -10.93 -0.66 2.59
C LEU A 119 -11.15 -2.06 2.01
N THR A 120 -10.20 -2.57 1.24
CA THR A 120 -10.24 -3.94 0.70
C THR A 120 -10.29 -4.97 1.83
N SER A 121 -9.42 -4.84 2.83
CA SER A 121 -9.36 -5.77 3.97
C SER A 121 -10.63 -5.73 4.82
N ILE A 122 -11.17 -4.54 5.09
CA ILE A 122 -12.40 -4.33 5.85
C ILE A 122 -13.59 -4.91 5.09
N PHE A 123 -13.75 -4.58 3.81
CA PHE A 123 -14.87 -5.05 3.00
C PHE A 123 -14.91 -6.58 2.92
N ILE A 124 -13.76 -7.21 2.63
CA ILE A 124 -13.67 -8.67 2.53
C ILE A 124 -13.85 -9.33 3.91
N GLY A 125 -13.19 -8.80 4.95
CA GLY A 125 -13.24 -9.35 6.30
C GLY A 125 -14.66 -9.29 6.90
N LEU A 126 -15.36 -8.17 6.74
CA LEU A 126 -16.75 -8.02 7.21
C LEU A 126 -17.73 -8.88 6.41
N ARG A 127 -17.58 -8.95 5.07
CA ARG A 127 -18.45 -9.79 4.23
C ARG A 127 -18.38 -11.27 4.62
N GLN A 128 -17.18 -11.80 4.86
CA GLN A 128 -17.02 -13.18 5.32
C GLN A 128 -17.58 -13.42 6.72
N LYS A 129 -17.42 -12.46 7.63
CA LYS A 129 -17.99 -12.56 8.98
C LYS A 129 -19.51 -12.69 8.97
N ASN A 130 -20.19 -11.97 8.06
CA ASN A 130 -21.65 -12.04 7.93
C ASN A 130 -22.10 -13.39 7.36
N LEU A 131 -21.41 -13.92 6.34
CA LEU A 131 -21.73 -15.22 5.75
C LEU A 131 -21.57 -16.40 6.73
N ASN A 132 -20.69 -16.29 7.74
CA ASN A 132 -20.49 -17.34 8.74
C ASN A 132 -21.48 -17.23 9.93
N ARG A 133 -22.35 -16.22 9.96
CA ARG A 133 -23.35 -16.00 11.02
C ARG A 133 -24.76 -16.41 10.60
N GLU A 134 -25.01 -16.55 9.30
CA GLU A 134 -26.23 -17.13 8.71
C GLU A 134 -26.11 -18.66 8.64
#